data_AF-A0A2N0VHQ3-F1
#
_entry.id   AF-A0A2N0VHQ3-F1
#
_cell.length_a   1.000
_cell.length_b   1.000
_cell.length_c   1.000
_cell.angle_alpha   90.00
_cell.angle_beta   90.00
_cell.angle_gamma   90.00
#
_symmetry.space_group_name_H-M   'P 1'
#
loop_
_entity.id
_entity.type
_entity.pdbx_description
1 polymer ?
#
loop_
_entity_poly.entity_id
_entity_poly.type
_entity_poly.pdbx_seq_one_letter_code
_entity_poly.pdbx_strand_id
1 'polypeptide(L)'
;MQPSEIIQLRQQLGWSLAEFGKHFGVTAQAVLKWERGTAQPNDFALATMIQLQERLQQAERNKQKQQFINGLRRALLTGGVIALLTYLFNKEV
;
A
#
# COMPACT_ATOMS: atom_id res chain seq x y z
N MET A 1 -3.18 -2.59 11.76
CA MET A 1 -2.02 -3.34 11.25
C MET A 1 -0.91 -3.32 12.27
N GLN A 2 -0.30 -4.47 12.51
CA GLN A 2 0.91 -4.67 13.28
C GLN A 2 2.15 -4.30 12.46
N PRO A 3 3.29 -3.98 13.10
CA PRO A 3 4.52 -3.63 12.39
C PRO A 3 4.97 -4.67 11.36
N SER A 4 4.83 -5.96 11.68
CA SER A 4 5.15 -7.08 10.78
C SER A 4 4.26 -7.12 9.54
N GLU A 5 2.98 -6.76 9.65
CA GLU A 5 2.05 -6.71 8.52
C GLU A 5 2.41 -5.58 7.56
N ILE A 6 2.91 -4.45 8.08
CA ILE A 6 3.38 -3.32 7.26
C ILE A 6 4.60 -3.74 6.43
N ILE A 7 5.56 -4.43 7.06
CA ILE A 7 6.75 -4.98 6.37
C ILE A 7 6.31 -5.91 5.23
N GLN A 8 5.42 -6.86 5.53
CA GLN A 8 4.95 -7.84 4.56
C GLN A 8 4.23 -7.17 3.40
N LEU A 9 3.29 -6.26 3.67
CA LEU A 9 2.55 -5.54 2.64
C LEU A 9 3.50 -4.79 1.69
N ARG A 10 4.46 -4.03 2.25
CA ARG A 10 5.44 -3.30 1.45
C ARG A 10 6.28 -4.23 0.57
N GLN A 11 6.78 -5.32 1.14
CA GLN A 11 7.62 -6.29 0.43
C GLN A 11 6.84 -7.02 -0.67
N GLN A 12 5.59 -7.41 -0.42
CA GLN A 12 4.74 -8.06 -1.42
C GLN A 12 4.42 -7.17 -2.61
N LEU A 13 4.34 -5.85 -2.39
CA LEU A 13 4.16 -4.84 -3.44
C LEU A 13 5.47 -4.49 -4.16
N GLY A 14 6.61 -4.94 -3.62
CA GLY A 14 7.94 -4.70 -4.17
C GLY A 14 8.41 -3.25 -3.96
N TRP A 15 7.91 -2.55 -2.95
CA TRP A 15 8.27 -1.17 -2.67
C TRP A 15 9.41 -1.05 -1.66
N SER A 16 10.33 -0.13 -1.90
CA SER A 16 11.29 0.34 -0.90
C SER A 16 10.60 1.18 0.18
N LEU A 17 11.28 1.43 1.31
CA LEU A 17 10.77 2.34 2.35
C LEU A 17 10.47 3.75 1.78
N ALA A 18 11.28 4.22 0.83
CA ALA A 18 11.12 5.52 0.21
C ALA A 18 9.91 5.58 -0.72
N GLU A 19 9.70 4.56 -1.56
CA GLU A 19 8.51 4.47 -2.42
C GLU A 19 7.24 4.34 -1.57
N PHE A 20 7.27 3.46 -0.56
CA PHE A 20 6.16 3.30 0.37
C PHE A 20 5.81 4.63 1.02
N GLY A 21 6.78 5.31 1.63
CA GLY A 21 6.56 6.60 2.29
C GLY A 21 6.02 7.66 1.34
N LYS A 22 6.59 7.76 0.12
CA LYS A 22 6.13 8.67 -0.92
C LYS A 22 4.65 8.48 -1.25
N HIS A 23 4.17 7.23 -1.32
CA HIS A 23 2.76 6.94 -1.60
C HIS A 23 1.80 7.38 -0.48
N PHE A 24 2.29 7.51 0.76
CA PHE A 24 1.51 8.02 1.89
C PHE A 24 1.85 9.47 2.28
N GLY A 25 2.68 10.17 1.50
CA GLY A 25 3.12 11.54 1.80
C GLY A 25 4.02 11.67 3.03
N VAL A 26 4.72 10.59 3.41
CA VAL A 26 5.63 10.55 4.57
C VAL A 26 7.06 10.20 4.15
N THR A 27 8.01 10.38 5.07
CA THR A 27 9.40 10.01 4.83
C THR A 27 9.64 8.50 5.00
N ALA A 28 10.68 7.97 4.37
CA ALA A 28 11.14 6.59 4.60
C ALA A 28 11.41 6.29 6.09
N GLN A 29 11.88 7.30 6.84
CA GLN A 29 12.14 7.21 8.27
C GLN A 29 10.85 7.02 9.08
N ALA A 30 9.74 7.63 8.67
CA ALA A 30 8.44 7.41 9.29
C ALA A 30 7.98 5.95 9.10
N VAL A 31 8.09 5.43 7.86
CA VAL A 31 7.78 4.03 7.56
C VAL A 31 8.64 3.07 8.38
N LEU A 32 9.95 3.33 8.49
CA LEU A 32 10.85 2.51 9.32
C LEU A 32 10.42 2.49 10.79
N LYS A 33 9.93 3.61 11.34
CA LYS A 33 9.40 3.66 12.71
C LYS A 33 8.11 2.84 12.86
N TRP A 34 7.23 2.88 11.84
CA TRP A 34 6.02 2.05 11.81
C TRP A 34 6.37 0.56 11.77
N GLU A 35 7.30 0.15 10.91
CA GLU A 35 7.77 -1.24 10.78
C GLU A 35 8.51 -1.75 12.03
N ARG A 36 9.07 -0.84 12.85
CA ARG A 36 9.67 -1.15 14.16
C ARG A 36 8.68 -1.06 15.32
N GLY A 37 7.46 -0.57 15.09
CA GLY A 37 6.47 -0.34 16.14
C GLY A 37 6.79 0.82 17.09
N THR A 38 7.75 1.70 16.75
CA THR A 38 8.14 2.85 17.58
C THR A 38 7.32 4.12 17.28
N ALA A 39 6.50 4.08 16.24
CA ALA A 39 5.47 5.07 15.94
C ALA A 39 4.31 4.38 15.23
N GLN A 40 3.13 5.01 15.25
CA GLN A 40 1.95 4.54 14.53
C GLN A 40 1.75 5.32 13.22
N PRO A 41 1.21 4.69 12.17
CA PRO A 41 0.69 5.40 11.00
C PRO A 41 -0.48 6.31 11.40
N ASN A 42 -0.68 7.41 10.69
CA ASN A 42 -1.91 8.20 10.83
C ASN A 42 -3.10 7.44 10.23
N ASP A 43 -4.32 7.90 10.54
CA ASP A 43 -5.56 7.21 10.14
C ASP A 43 -5.67 7.02 8.62
N PHE A 44 -5.24 8.02 7.83
CA PHE A 44 -5.23 7.94 6.37
C PHE A 44 -4.31 6.83 5.86
N ALA A 45 -3.05 6.79 6.32
CA ALA A 45 -2.09 5.78 5.93
C ALA A 45 -2.55 4.39 6.39
N LEU A 46 -3.07 4.28 7.62
CA LEU A 46 -3.59 3.03 8.17
C LEU A 46 -4.75 2.49 7.33
N ALA A 47 -5.76 3.31 7.03
CA ALA A 47 -6.91 2.91 6.22
C ALA A 47 -6.50 2.49 4.81
N THR A 48 -5.58 3.22 4.19
CA THR A 48 -5.07 2.90 2.85
C THR A 48 -4.29 1.58 2.84
N MET A 49 -3.46 1.32 3.86
CA MET A 49 -2.73 0.05 3.98
C MET A 49 -3.65 -1.14 4.23
N ILE A 50 -4.69 -0.97 5.06
CA ILE A 50 -5.72 -2.01 5.28
C ILE A 50 -6.40 -2.35 3.95
N GLN A 51 -6.86 -1.35 3.20
CA GLN A 51 -7.49 -1.56 1.89
C GLN A 51 -6.55 -2.24 0.89
N LEU A 52 -5.27 -1.85 0.86
CA LEU A 52 -4.24 -2.48 0.04
C LEU A 52 -4.08 -3.97 0.38
N GLN A 53 -3.99 -4.29 1.68
CA GLN A 53 -3.85 -5.65 2.17
C GLN A 53 -5.07 -6.51 1.78
N GLU A 54 -6.28 -5.98 1.96
CA GLU A 54 -7.52 -6.66 1.59
C GLU A 54 -7.61 -6.94 0.08
N ARG A 55 -7.34 -5.93 -0.76
CA ARG A 55 -7.36 -6.11 -2.22
C ARG A 55 -6.28 -7.05 -2.71
N LEU A 56 -5.09 -7.00 -2.11
CA LEU A 56 -4.00 -7.92 -2.45
C LEU A 56 -4.38 -9.37 -2.11
N GLN A 57 -4.95 -9.61 -0.93
CA GLN A 57 -5.42 -10.94 -0.52
C GLN A 57 -6.55 -11.45 -1.42
N GLN A 58 -7.50 -10.60 -1.82
CA GLN A 58 -8.55 -10.96 -2.77
C GLN A 58 -7.97 -11.31 -4.14
N ALA A 59 -7.05 -10.49 -4.65
CA ALA A 59 -6.36 -10.75 -5.91
C ALA A 59 -5.54 -12.05 -5.87
N GLU A 60 -4.94 -12.39 -4.73
CA GLU A 60 -4.26 -13.69 -4.54
C GLU A 60 -5.24 -14.87 -4.58
N ARG A 61 -6.36 -14.79 -3.85
CA ARG A 61 -7.42 -15.81 -3.89
C ARG A 61 -7.96 -16.03 -5.31
N ASN A 62 -8.09 -14.95 -6.07
CA ASN A 62 -8.59 -14.97 -7.44
C ASN A 62 -7.51 -15.30 -8.48
N LYS A 63 -6.25 -15.55 -8.08
CA LYS A 63 -5.08 -15.75 -8.96
C LYS A 63 -4.79 -14.56 -9.90
N GLN A 64 -5.20 -13.36 -9.51
CA GLN A 64 -5.07 -12.10 -10.25
C GLN A 64 -4.02 -11.15 -9.63
N LYS A 65 -3.17 -11.62 -8.71
CA LYS A 65 -2.15 -10.80 -8.03
C LYS A 65 -1.34 -9.91 -8.99
N GLN A 66 -0.89 -10.47 -10.11
CA GLN A 66 -0.08 -9.72 -11.08
C GLN A 66 -0.88 -8.63 -11.80
N GLN A 67 -2.15 -8.89 -12.11
CA GLN A 67 -3.03 -7.89 -12.71
C GLN A 67 -3.28 -6.73 -11.74
N PHE A 68 -3.51 -7.05 -10.45
CA PHE A 68 -3.65 -6.05 -9.39
C PHE A 68 -2.39 -5.20 -9.22
N ILE A 69 -1.21 -5.82 -9.10
CA ILE A 69 0.07 -5.09 -8.97
C ILE A 69 0.32 -4.19 -10.19
N ASN A 70 0.03 -4.68 -11.40
CA ASN A 70 0.18 -3.86 -12.61
C ASN A 70 -0.82 -2.70 -12.66
N GLY A 71 -2.05 -2.90 -12.19
CA GLY A 71 -3.06 -1.84 -12.02
C GLY A 71 -2.59 -0.76 -11.04
N LEU A 72 -2.08 -1.16 -9.88
CA LEU A 72 -1.50 -0.26 -8.88
C LEU A 72 -0.35 0.57 -9.48
N ARG A 73 0.58 -0.07 -10.19
CA ARG A 73 1.70 0.62 -10.84
C ARG A 73 1.22 1.65 -11.86
N ARG A 74 0.25 1.29 -12.70
CA ARG A 74 -0.33 2.22 -13.70
C ARG A 74 -1.02 3.40 -13.03
N ALA A 75 -1.80 3.17 -11.98
CA ALA A 75 -2.44 4.23 -11.21
C ALA A 75 -1.40 5.20 -10.63
N LEU A 76 -0.36 4.68 -9.99
CA LEU A 76 0.72 5.47 -9.41
C LEU A 76 1.51 6.29 -10.45
N LEU A 77 1.75 5.74 -11.65
CA LEU A 77 2.45 6.44 -12.73
C LEU A 77 1.61 7.56 -13.37
N THR A 78 0.30 7.38 -13.44
CA THR A 78 -0.61 8.30 -14.16
C THR A 78 -1.10 9.46 -13.30
N GLY A 79 -1.38 9.22 -12.01
CA GLY A 79 -1.96 10.23 -11.12
C GLY A 79 -1.49 10.17 -9.68
N GLY A 80 -0.38 9.47 -9.41
CA GLY A 80 0.21 9.38 -8.07
C GLY A 80 -0.74 8.80 -7.03
N VAL A 81 -0.73 9.37 -5.82
CA VAL A 81 -1.55 8.89 -4.70
C VAL A 81 -3.05 9.03 -4.96
N ILE A 82 -3.50 10.05 -5.70
CA ILE A 82 -4.93 10.25 -5.96
C ILE A 82 -5.48 9.13 -6.84
N ALA A 83 -4.80 8.83 -7.96
CA ALA A 83 -5.19 7.71 -8.81
C ALA A 83 -5.09 6.36 -8.09
N LEU A 84 -4.10 6.19 -7.20
CA LEU A 84 -3.99 5.02 -6.34
C LEU A 84 -5.24 4.86 -5.46
N LEU A 85 -5.63 5.92 -4.73
CA LEU A 85 -6.81 5.88 -3.86
C LEU A 85 -8.08 5.58 -4.66
N THR A 86 -8.27 6.23 -5.82
CA THR A 86 -9.39 5.93 -6.72
C THR A 86 -9.38 4.47 -7.13
N TYR A 87 -8.24 3.91 -7.52
CA TYR A 87 -8.12 2.50 -7.89
C TYR A 87 -8.39 1.54 -6.72
N LEU A 88 -8.00 1.90 -5.49
CA LEU A 88 -8.17 1.05 -4.31
C LEU A 88 -9.59 1.05 -3.74
N PHE A 89 -10.28 2.18 -3.79
CA PHE A 89 -11.60 2.36 -3.18
C PHE A 89 -12.74 2.32 -4.19
N ASN A 90 -12.45 2.30 -5.50
CA ASN A 90 -13.48 2.05 -6.50
C ASN A 90 -13.95 0.59 -6.44
N LYS A 91 -15.27 0.42 -6.26
CA LYS A 91 -15.94 -0.89 -6.15
C LYS A 91 -16.11 -1.62 -7.48
N GLU A 92 -15.85 -0.94 -8.60
CA GLU A 92 -16.11 -1.45 -9.96
C GLU A 92 -14.89 -2.05 -10.68
N VAL A 93 -13.73 -2.16 -10.00
CA VAL A 93 -12.50 -2.77 -10.55
C VAL A 93 -12.18 -4.08 -9.86
#